data_AF-A0A257JIG6-F1
#
_entry.id   AF-A0A257JIG6-F1
#
_cell.length_a   1.000
_cell.length_b   1.000
_cell.length_c   1.000
_cell.angle_alpha   90.00
_cell.angle_beta   90.00
_cell.angle_gamma   90.00
#
_symmetry.space_group_name_H-M   'P 1'
#
loop_
_entity.id
_entity.type
_entity.pdbx_description
1 polymer ?
#
loop_
_entity_poly.entity_id
_entity_poly.type
_entity_poly.pdbx_seq_one_letter_code
_entity_poly.pdbx_strand_id
1 'polypeptide(L)'
;ETKFVPESWTATYYQWMRNIEPWCVSRQLWWGHRIPAWYDEEGQIFVEETEAEAHAAAKAKHGRDVTLVQDEDVLDTWFSSGLWPFSTLGWPEATPEMSRFYPTSTLVTMFDIIFFWVARMMMFGCHFTGKAPFSTVVIHSRVVDEHGKKMSKSKGNIIDPTVLIDTYGADALRFTLAIAAGPGRDIRMSDKRVEGYRNFGTKLWNAARFAQMNECTLWEAFDPSTVKHTLNRWIVSELTKTAHGVEAALSAHRFDEAAQTSYAFVWGVFCDLYLELVKPLLNGEDEDAKSETRRTVAWVLDQILKILHPFMPFVTEELWDKTAEFGPKRAGLLINEAWPKLDASLIDEAAAAEVGWVVDLVTGLRSLRSETNVPAGAKVPALLVGASKETALRLERYQAEIDRLARLDYSVVADTAPAGSVTFVLGEAIVAIPLAGVMDIGAEKARLSKEIARCTKEIETVSRKLDNPGFVAKAPAEVIEEQRERRASYDAEKQKYEAALTRLG
;
A
#
# COMPACT_ATOMS: atom_id res chain seq x y z
N GLU A 1 -18.69 21.44 -6.82
CA GLU A 1 -18.15 21.50 -5.44
C GLU A 1 -16.90 20.62 -5.39
N THR A 2 -15.84 21.06 -4.71
CA THR A 2 -14.55 20.33 -4.63
C THR A 2 -14.53 19.44 -3.39
N LYS A 3 -14.17 18.16 -3.54
CA LYS A 3 -14.11 17.17 -2.46
C LYS A 3 -12.69 17.04 -1.91
N PHE A 4 -12.53 17.06 -0.58
CA PHE A 4 -11.27 16.67 0.06
C PHE A 4 -11.28 15.18 0.44
N VAL A 5 -10.13 14.52 0.29
CA VAL A 5 -9.89 13.14 0.70
C VAL A 5 -8.61 13.10 1.53
N PRO A 6 -8.66 12.78 2.84
CA PRO A 6 -9.87 12.55 3.65
C PRO A 6 -10.77 13.78 3.80
N GLU A 7 -12.07 13.55 4.03
CA GLU A 7 -13.09 14.60 4.17
C GLU A 7 -12.82 15.54 5.35
N SER A 8 -12.13 15.08 6.38
CA SER A 8 -11.77 15.86 7.58
C SER A 8 -11.01 17.16 7.27
N TRP A 9 -10.29 17.22 6.14
CA TRP A 9 -9.57 18.43 5.73
C TRP A 9 -10.49 19.54 5.20
N THR A 10 -11.74 19.23 4.84
CA THR A 10 -12.73 20.20 4.40
C THR A 10 -12.97 21.29 5.46
N ALA A 11 -13.10 20.89 6.73
CA ALA A 11 -13.29 21.82 7.84
C ALA A 11 -12.07 22.75 8.02
N THR A 12 -10.86 22.20 7.90
CA THR A 12 -9.61 22.97 7.99
C THR A 12 -9.54 24.00 6.86
N TYR A 13 -9.82 23.60 5.63
CA TYR A 13 -9.86 24.50 4.48
C TYR A 13 -10.83 25.66 4.70
N TYR A 14 -12.09 25.38 5.07
CA TYR A 14 -13.08 26.45 5.27
C TYR A 14 -12.79 27.32 6.49
N GLN A 15 -12.16 26.78 7.54
CA GLN A 15 -11.70 27.59 8.67
C GLN A 15 -10.70 28.66 8.22
N TRP A 16 -9.74 28.31 7.36
CA TRP A 16 -8.83 29.28 6.78
C TRP A 16 -9.54 30.30 5.89
N MET A 17 -10.41 29.84 5.00
CA MET A 17 -11.10 30.72 4.04
C MET A 17 -12.05 31.72 4.72
N ARG A 18 -12.71 31.33 5.82
CA ARG A 18 -13.62 32.21 6.57
C ARG A 18 -12.91 33.30 7.37
N ASN A 19 -11.65 33.09 7.71
CA ASN A 19 -10.84 34.01 8.54
C ASN A 19 -9.66 34.59 7.74
N ILE A 20 -9.77 34.66 6.42
CA ILE A 20 -8.68 35.14 5.57
C ILE A 20 -8.51 36.66 5.75
N GLU A 21 -7.25 37.09 5.88
CA GLU A 21 -6.86 38.50 5.97
C GLU A 21 -6.26 38.99 4.64
N PRO A 22 -6.19 40.32 4.42
CA PRO A 22 -5.46 40.87 3.28
C PRO A 22 -4.05 40.32 3.19
N TRP A 23 -3.74 39.72 2.04
CA TRP A 23 -2.43 39.11 1.80
C TRP A 23 -1.47 40.15 1.24
N CYS A 24 -0.40 40.44 1.97
CA CYS A 24 0.73 41.19 1.45
C CYS A 24 1.45 40.34 0.39
N VAL A 25 1.29 40.70 -0.89
CA VAL A 25 1.85 39.98 -2.04
C VAL A 25 3.25 40.47 -2.45
N SER A 26 3.69 41.65 -1.98
CA SER A 26 5.02 42.19 -2.33
C SER A 26 6.12 41.64 -1.42
N ARG A 27 7.32 41.47 -1.96
CA ARG A 27 8.49 40.92 -1.26
C ARG A 27 9.75 41.68 -1.67
N GLN A 28 10.54 42.08 -0.68
CA GLN A 28 11.87 42.69 -0.87
C GLN A 28 12.92 41.58 -1.09
N LEU A 29 12.77 40.83 -2.17
CA LEU A 29 13.63 39.71 -2.55
C LEU A 29 14.13 39.90 -3.97
N TRP A 30 15.31 39.34 -4.28
CA TRP A 30 15.85 39.38 -5.64
C TRP A 30 15.25 38.34 -6.58
N TRP A 31 14.60 37.30 -6.03
CA TRP A 31 14.04 36.20 -6.80
C TRP A 31 12.52 36.23 -6.74
N GLY A 32 11.89 36.50 -7.89
CA GLY A 32 10.45 36.50 -8.07
C GLY A 32 10.05 37.25 -9.35
N HIS A 33 8.75 37.31 -9.61
CA HIS A 33 8.22 38.09 -10.73
C HIS A 33 8.14 39.55 -10.30
N ARG A 34 8.83 40.46 -11.01
CA ARG A 34 8.83 41.89 -10.68
C ARG A 34 7.41 42.45 -10.77
N ILE A 35 7.00 43.25 -9.79
CA ILE A 35 5.66 43.82 -9.76
C ILE A 35 5.51 44.78 -10.95
N PRO A 36 4.43 44.66 -11.77
CA PRO A 36 4.19 45.53 -12.90
C PRO A 36 3.56 46.85 -12.44
N ALA A 37 4.25 47.56 -11.55
CA ALA A 37 3.87 48.89 -11.06
C ALA A 37 5.04 49.85 -11.26
N TRP A 38 4.76 51.06 -11.73
CA TRP A 38 5.74 52.11 -11.99
C TRP A 38 5.35 53.37 -11.23
N TYR A 39 6.35 54.08 -10.73
CA TYR A 39 6.21 55.32 -9.98
C TYR A 39 6.80 56.48 -10.77
N ASP A 40 6.08 57.59 -10.86
CA ASP A 40 6.66 58.85 -11.33
C ASP A 40 7.41 59.59 -10.21
N GLU A 41 8.00 60.72 -10.56
CA GLU A 41 8.80 61.57 -9.65
C GLU A 41 7.95 62.13 -8.50
N GLU A 42 6.64 62.26 -8.67
CA GLU A 42 5.67 62.68 -7.66
C GLU A 42 5.09 61.52 -6.82
N GLY A 43 5.52 60.29 -7.09
CA GLY A 43 5.07 59.07 -6.39
C GLY A 43 3.69 58.56 -6.83
N GLN A 44 3.15 59.01 -7.97
CA GLN A 44 1.95 58.42 -8.56
C GLN A 44 2.25 57.06 -9.18
N ILE A 45 1.28 56.14 -9.07
CA ILE A 45 1.42 54.75 -9.49
C ILE A 45 0.74 54.53 -10.84
N PHE A 46 1.42 53.80 -11.72
CA PHE A 46 0.92 53.29 -13.00
C PHE A 46 1.10 51.77 -13.03
N VAL A 47 0.04 51.00 -13.31
CA VAL A 47 0.05 49.53 -13.28
C VAL A 47 -0.41 49.03 -14.64
N GLU A 48 0.50 48.44 -15.41
CA GLU A 48 0.29 48.04 -16.82
C GLU A 48 1.06 46.75 -17.14
N GLU A 49 0.71 46.03 -18.21
CA GLU A 49 1.42 44.78 -18.54
C GLU A 49 2.85 45.01 -19.02
N THR A 50 3.10 46.18 -19.63
CA THR A 50 4.42 46.56 -20.14
C THR A 50 4.84 47.97 -19.73
N GLU A 51 6.16 48.22 -19.69
CA GLU A 51 6.72 49.54 -19.42
C GLU A 51 6.28 50.59 -20.46
N ALA A 52 6.11 50.19 -21.72
CA ALA A 52 5.65 51.08 -22.78
C ALA A 52 4.21 51.56 -22.54
N GLU A 53 3.32 50.67 -22.08
CA GLU A 53 1.96 51.01 -21.69
C GLU A 53 1.94 51.91 -20.45
N ALA A 54 2.81 51.66 -19.46
CA ALA A 54 2.95 52.52 -18.28
C ALA A 54 3.35 53.95 -18.67
N HIS A 55 4.30 54.13 -19.58
CA HIS A 55 4.67 55.44 -20.11
C HIS A 55 3.52 56.10 -20.89
N ALA A 56 2.76 55.34 -21.68
CA ALA A 56 1.61 55.86 -22.41
C ALA A 56 0.51 56.34 -21.45
N ALA A 57 0.21 55.58 -20.39
CA ALA A 57 -0.74 55.96 -19.35
C ALA A 57 -0.29 57.21 -18.59
N ALA A 58 1.00 57.30 -18.24
CA ALA A 58 1.57 58.46 -17.57
C ALA A 58 1.52 59.72 -18.45
N LYS A 59 1.83 59.59 -19.75
CA LYS A 59 1.70 60.69 -20.70
C LYS A 59 0.26 61.17 -20.86
N ALA A 60 -0.70 60.26 -20.92
CA ALA A 60 -2.12 60.60 -21.02
C ALA A 60 -2.61 61.37 -19.79
N LYS A 61 -2.10 61.03 -18.60
CA LYS A 61 -2.45 61.70 -17.32
C LYS A 61 -1.78 63.07 -17.17
N HIS A 62 -0.50 63.18 -17.51
CA HIS A 62 0.31 64.39 -17.27
C HIS A 62 0.38 65.35 -18.46
N GLY A 63 -0.04 64.90 -19.65
CA GLY A 63 0.08 65.67 -20.90
C GLY A 63 1.51 65.81 -21.43
N ARG A 64 2.48 65.13 -20.83
CA ARG A 64 3.92 65.15 -21.16
C ARG A 64 4.56 63.82 -20.83
N ASP A 65 5.73 63.57 -21.40
CA ASP A 65 6.55 62.43 -21.00
C ASP A 65 7.10 62.65 -19.58
N VAL A 66 7.11 61.58 -18.78
CA VAL A 66 7.60 61.56 -17.40
C VAL A 66 8.55 60.38 -17.21
N THR A 67 9.54 60.55 -16.34
CA THR A 67 10.41 59.46 -15.89
C THR A 67 9.59 58.51 -15.03
N LEU A 68 9.71 57.21 -15.30
CA LEU A 68 9.08 56.17 -14.49
C LEU A 68 10.15 55.25 -13.91
N VAL A 69 9.94 54.82 -12.66
CA VAL A 69 10.75 53.81 -11.99
C VAL A 69 9.83 52.65 -11.61
N GLN A 70 10.09 51.46 -12.17
CA GLN A 70 9.35 50.27 -11.80
C GLN A 70 9.64 49.86 -10.35
N ASP A 71 8.62 49.43 -9.63
CA ASP A 71 8.73 48.84 -8.29
C ASP A 71 9.88 47.81 -8.24
N GLU A 72 10.70 47.91 -7.20
CA GLU A 72 11.83 46.99 -6.98
C GLU A 72 11.38 45.69 -6.30
N ASP A 73 10.18 45.67 -5.73
CA ASP A 73 9.60 44.47 -5.13
C ASP A 73 9.25 43.40 -6.18
N VAL A 74 9.26 42.15 -5.72
CA VAL A 74 8.77 40.99 -6.46
C VAL A 74 7.52 40.41 -5.82
N LEU A 75 6.73 39.67 -6.60
CA LEU A 75 5.57 38.94 -6.12
C LEU A 75 5.97 37.72 -5.27
N ASP A 76 5.21 37.48 -4.21
CA ASP A 76 5.28 36.28 -3.38
C ASP A 76 5.20 35.01 -4.24
N THR A 77 6.01 33.99 -3.94
CA THR A 77 6.05 32.72 -4.68
C THR A 77 4.68 32.02 -4.68
N TRP A 78 3.88 32.19 -3.62
CA TRP A 78 2.52 31.66 -3.57
C TRP A 78 1.56 32.34 -4.56
N PHE A 79 1.87 33.55 -5.02
CA PHE A 79 1.10 34.26 -6.05
C PHE A 79 1.22 33.58 -7.39
N SER A 80 2.44 33.31 -7.86
CA SER A 80 2.61 32.54 -9.10
C SER A 80 2.16 31.09 -8.95
N SER A 81 2.46 30.43 -7.82
CA SER A 81 2.08 29.03 -7.57
C SER A 81 0.56 28.81 -7.54
N GLY A 82 -0.21 29.82 -7.13
CA GLY A 82 -1.67 29.77 -7.16
C GLY A 82 -2.26 29.75 -8.58
N LEU A 83 -1.51 30.18 -9.59
CA LEU A 83 -1.97 30.20 -10.99
C LEU A 83 -1.77 28.85 -11.69
N TRP A 84 -1.06 27.92 -11.05
CA TRP A 84 -0.63 26.63 -11.62
C TRP A 84 -1.70 25.84 -12.39
N PRO A 85 -2.96 25.69 -11.91
CA PRO A 85 -3.94 24.83 -12.55
C PRO A 85 -4.35 25.24 -13.97
N PHE A 86 -4.09 26.49 -14.35
CA PHE A 86 -4.50 27.04 -15.64
C PHE A 86 -3.35 27.74 -16.37
N SER A 87 -2.37 28.31 -15.66
CA SER A 87 -1.18 28.90 -16.31
C SER A 87 -0.33 27.85 -17.04
N THR A 88 -0.30 26.61 -16.54
CA THR A 88 0.37 25.48 -17.21
C THR A 88 -0.34 25.01 -18.49
N LEU A 89 -1.59 25.44 -18.68
CA LEU A 89 -2.40 25.12 -19.85
C LEU A 89 -2.40 26.27 -20.87
N GLY A 90 -1.59 27.31 -20.66
CA GLY A 90 -1.47 28.44 -21.58
C GLY A 90 -2.39 29.63 -21.28
N TRP A 91 -3.07 29.66 -20.13
CA TRP A 91 -3.74 30.87 -19.64
C TRP A 91 -2.71 32.02 -19.52
N PRO A 92 -3.05 33.27 -19.91
CA PRO A 92 -4.40 33.80 -20.15
C PRO A 92 -5.05 33.48 -21.50
N GLU A 93 -4.33 32.84 -22.42
CA GLU A 93 -4.85 32.52 -23.75
C GLU A 93 -5.92 31.42 -23.73
N ALA A 94 -6.84 31.48 -24.70
CA ALA A 94 -7.88 30.48 -24.89
C ALA A 94 -7.34 29.27 -25.68
N THR A 95 -6.56 28.42 -25.02
CA THR A 95 -5.93 27.25 -25.64
C THR A 95 -6.86 26.01 -25.67
N PRO A 96 -6.66 25.09 -26.62
CA PRO A 96 -7.33 23.78 -26.61
C PRO A 96 -7.08 22.99 -25.32
N GLU A 97 -5.88 23.11 -24.74
CA GLU A 97 -5.49 22.44 -23.50
C GLU A 97 -6.32 22.95 -22.32
N MET A 98 -6.55 24.27 -22.23
CA MET A 98 -7.41 24.84 -21.18
C MET A 98 -8.84 24.32 -21.32
N SER A 99 -9.39 24.30 -22.55
CA SER A 99 -10.74 23.75 -22.78
C SER A 99 -10.85 22.25 -22.48
N ARG A 100 -9.77 21.48 -22.64
CA ARG A 100 -9.79 20.02 -22.49
C ARG A 100 -9.51 19.57 -21.07
N PHE A 101 -8.59 20.24 -20.37
CA PHE A 101 -8.02 19.75 -19.11
C PHE A 101 -8.38 20.61 -17.90
N TYR A 102 -9.05 21.75 -18.09
CA TYR A 102 -9.54 22.59 -16.99
C TYR A 102 -11.08 22.57 -16.87
N PRO A 103 -11.64 22.34 -15.65
CA PRO A 103 -10.97 22.02 -14.39
C PRO A 103 -10.28 20.64 -14.39
N THR A 104 -9.24 20.51 -13.57
CA THR A 104 -8.49 19.27 -13.40
C THR A 104 -9.24 18.26 -12.51
N SER A 105 -8.92 16.96 -12.60
CA SER A 105 -9.65 15.93 -11.86
C SER A 105 -9.19 15.78 -10.40
N THR A 106 -7.89 15.78 -10.13
CA THR A 106 -7.37 15.50 -8.79
C THR A 106 -6.07 16.25 -8.53
N LEU A 107 -6.04 17.02 -7.44
CA LEU A 107 -4.81 17.57 -6.87
C LEU A 107 -4.34 16.65 -5.74
N VAL A 108 -3.09 16.18 -5.81
CA VAL A 108 -2.46 15.39 -4.74
C VAL A 108 -1.42 16.25 -4.04
N THR A 109 -1.53 16.42 -2.72
CA THR A 109 -0.58 17.25 -1.95
C THR A 109 -0.58 16.89 -0.46
N MET A 110 0.25 17.56 0.34
CA MET A 110 0.31 17.40 1.79
C MET A 110 -0.48 18.49 2.50
N PHE A 111 -0.93 18.20 3.72
CA PHE A 111 -1.77 19.09 4.53
C PHE A 111 -1.11 20.43 4.89
N ASP A 112 0.23 20.49 4.91
CA ASP A 112 0.99 21.67 5.33
C ASP A 112 0.84 22.87 4.37
N ILE A 113 0.49 22.61 3.12
CA ILE A 113 0.29 23.65 2.09
C ILE A 113 -1.17 23.78 1.63
N ILE A 114 -2.14 23.29 2.42
CA ILE A 114 -3.57 23.55 2.15
C ILE A 114 -3.84 25.06 2.06
N PHE A 115 -3.38 25.83 3.06
CA PHE A 115 -3.61 27.28 3.07
C PHE A 115 -2.75 28.02 2.03
N PHE A 116 -1.47 27.65 1.93
CA PHE A 116 -0.52 28.37 1.09
C PHE A 116 -0.72 28.10 -0.40
N TRP A 117 -1.16 26.91 -0.79
CA TRP A 117 -1.24 26.50 -2.18
C TRP A 117 -2.66 26.16 -2.62
N VAL A 118 -3.31 25.17 -1.98
CA VAL A 118 -4.66 24.71 -2.38
C VAL A 118 -5.65 25.86 -2.35
N ALA A 119 -5.68 26.64 -1.26
CA ALA A 119 -6.56 27.80 -1.14
C ALA A 119 -6.25 28.89 -2.17
N ARG A 120 -4.97 29.17 -2.46
CA ARG A 120 -4.60 30.17 -3.48
C ARG A 120 -5.04 29.74 -4.88
N MET A 121 -4.85 28.46 -5.23
CA MET A 121 -5.37 27.89 -6.48
C MET A 121 -6.89 27.98 -6.56
N MET A 122 -7.60 27.65 -5.48
CA MET A 122 -9.06 27.74 -5.43
C MET A 122 -9.53 29.20 -5.60
N MET A 123 -8.91 30.16 -4.91
CA MET A 123 -9.23 31.58 -5.03
C MET A 123 -9.03 32.08 -6.46
N PHE A 124 -7.87 31.83 -7.05
CA PHE A 124 -7.54 32.32 -8.39
C PHE A 124 -8.32 31.61 -9.49
N GLY A 125 -8.52 30.29 -9.38
CA GLY A 125 -9.37 29.56 -10.31
C GLY A 125 -10.79 30.13 -10.30
N CYS A 126 -11.40 30.27 -9.12
CA CYS A 126 -12.75 30.83 -9.00
C CYS A 126 -12.83 32.28 -9.52
N HIS A 127 -11.81 33.10 -9.25
CA HIS A 127 -11.80 34.50 -9.64
C HIS A 127 -11.57 34.69 -11.16
N PHE A 128 -10.52 34.09 -11.71
CA PHE A 128 -10.11 34.32 -13.11
C PHE A 128 -10.86 33.45 -14.12
N THR A 129 -11.38 32.29 -13.71
CA THR A 129 -12.02 31.33 -14.64
C THR A 129 -13.50 31.07 -14.32
N GLY A 130 -14.00 31.57 -13.18
CA GLY A 130 -15.36 31.29 -12.71
C GLY A 130 -15.61 29.86 -12.25
N LYS A 131 -14.58 29.01 -12.18
CA LYS A 131 -14.67 27.59 -11.81
C LYS A 131 -13.64 27.23 -10.74
N ALA A 132 -13.97 26.27 -9.89
CA ALA A 132 -12.97 25.65 -9.03
C ALA A 132 -11.96 24.87 -9.89
N PRO A 133 -10.65 24.95 -9.61
CA PRO A 133 -9.58 24.39 -10.45
C PRO A 133 -9.48 22.87 -10.45
N PHE A 134 -10.04 22.19 -9.45
CA PHE A 134 -10.04 20.74 -9.33
C PHE A 134 -11.33 20.20 -8.69
N SER A 135 -11.76 19.01 -9.09
CA SER A 135 -12.91 18.34 -8.47
C SER A 135 -12.56 17.63 -7.16
N THR A 136 -11.35 17.10 -7.02
CA THR A 136 -10.88 16.39 -5.82
C THR A 136 -9.51 16.88 -5.34
N VAL A 137 -9.33 17.00 -4.02
CA VAL A 137 -8.03 17.23 -3.35
C VAL A 137 -7.71 16.03 -2.48
N VAL A 138 -6.67 15.28 -2.83
CA VAL A 138 -6.15 14.17 -2.04
C VAL A 138 -5.00 14.67 -1.18
N ILE A 139 -5.19 14.61 0.13
CA ILE A 139 -4.21 14.99 1.14
C ILE A 139 -3.51 13.73 1.64
N HIS A 140 -2.24 13.56 1.27
CA HIS A 140 -1.44 12.42 1.69
C HIS A 140 -0.68 12.68 2.99
N SER A 141 -0.29 11.59 3.63
CA SER A 141 0.49 11.59 4.87
C SER A 141 1.93 12.09 4.65
N ARG A 142 2.54 12.62 5.72
CA ARG A 142 3.93 13.09 5.69
C ARG A 142 4.90 11.93 5.86
N VAL A 143 6.01 11.95 5.12
CA VAL A 143 7.12 11.02 5.34
C VAL A 143 7.99 11.51 6.49
N VAL A 144 8.29 10.62 7.43
CA VAL A 144 9.12 10.85 8.61
C VAL A 144 10.18 9.76 8.71
N ASP A 145 11.21 9.98 9.52
CA ASP A 145 12.22 8.95 9.77
C ASP A 145 11.63 7.73 10.51
N GLU A 146 12.46 6.71 10.73
CA GLU A 146 12.04 5.46 11.39
C GLU A 146 11.54 5.67 12.82
N HIS A 147 11.95 6.76 13.48
CA HIS A 147 11.53 7.16 14.83
C HIS A 147 10.33 8.12 14.84
N GLY A 148 9.74 8.42 13.68
CA GLY A 148 8.59 9.31 13.56
C GLY A 148 8.93 10.80 13.60
N LYS A 149 10.21 11.19 13.52
CA LYS A 149 10.61 12.60 13.52
C LYS A 149 10.57 13.16 12.10
N LYS A 150 10.08 14.39 11.99
CA LYS A 150 10.15 15.16 10.73
C LYS A 150 11.60 15.21 10.24
N MET A 151 11.80 14.82 8.99
CA MET A 151 13.12 14.85 8.34
C MET A 151 13.57 16.29 8.13
N SER A 152 14.81 16.62 8.50
CA SER A 152 15.43 17.93 8.24
C SER A 152 16.94 17.85 8.17
N LYS A 153 17.56 18.74 7.38
CA LYS A 153 19.03 18.82 7.23
C LYS A 153 19.71 19.00 8.58
N SER A 154 19.14 19.85 9.44
CA SER A 154 19.65 20.13 10.78
C SER A 154 19.66 18.93 11.74
N LYS A 155 18.79 17.93 11.52
CA LYS A 155 18.71 16.72 12.35
C LYS A 155 19.54 15.57 11.79
N GLY A 156 20.09 15.70 10.59
CA GLY A 156 20.85 14.64 9.93
C GLY A 156 20.05 13.39 9.57
N ASN A 157 18.71 13.45 9.65
CA ASN A 157 17.80 12.31 9.45
C ASN A 157 17.11 12.35 8.07
N ILE A 158 17.73 13.00 7.07
CA ILE A 158 17.20 12.99 5.71
C ILE A 158 17.53 11.66 5.07
N ILE A 159 16.50 11.04 4.51
CA ILE A 159 16.63 9.86 3.68
C ILE A 159 16.59 10.34 2.22
N ASP A 160 17.70 10.16 1.51
CA ASP A 160 17.77 10.49 0.10
C ASP A 160 17.07 9.38 -0.72
N PRO A 161 16.00 9.69 -1.48
CA PRO A 161 15.32 8.69 -2.28
C PRO A 161 16.23 8.05 -3.34
N THR A 162 17.25 8.76 -3.84
CA THR A 162 18.17 8.21 -4.85
C THR A 162 19.02 7.08 -4.28
N VAL A 163 19.50 7.20 -3.04
CA VAL A 163 20.24 6.13 -2.35
C VAL A 163 19.37 4.89 -2.16
N LEU A 164 18.09 5.07 -1.81
CA LEU A 164 17.15 3.96 -1.70
C LEU A 164 16.84 3.30 -3.04
N ILE A 165 16.71 4.10 -4.10
CA ILE A 165 16.48 3.60 -5.47
C ILE A 165 17.69 2.78 -5.93
N ASP A 166 18.91 3.27 -5.73
CA ASP A 166 20.13 2.58 -6.15
C ASP A 166 20.33 1.26 -5.36
N THR A 167 19.93 1.25 -4.08
CA THR A 167 20.11 0.09 -3.20
C THR A 167 19.02 -0.98 -3.37
N TYR A 168 17.76 -0.57 -3.52
CA TYR A 168 16.61 -1.47 -3.46
C TYR A 168 15.73 -1.46 -4.72
N GLY A 169 15.93 -0.50 -5.62
CA GLY A 169 15.14 -0.31 -6.83
C GLY A 169 13.98 0.67 -6.68
N ALA A 170 13.65 1.36 -7.78
CA ALA A 170 12.58 2.35 -7.81
C ALA A 170 11.20 1.76 -7.46
N ASP A 171 10.91 0.55 -7.95
CA ASP A 171 9.63 -0.11 -7.64
C ASP A 171 9.48 -0.44 -6.16
N ALA A 172 10.58 -0.83 -5.49
CA ALA A 172 10.55 -1.10 -4.06
C ALA A 172 10.19 0.17 -3.27
N LEU A 173 10.81 1.31 -3.60
CA LEU A 173 10.50 2.59 -2.98
C LEU A 173 9.06 3.05 -3.26
N ARG A 174 8.62 2.97 -4.53
CA ARG A 174 7.25 3.34 -4.94
C ARG A 174 6.21 2.52 -4.20
N PHE A 175 6.39 1.20 -4.18
CA PHE A 175 5.46 0.29 -3.50
C PHE A 175 5.43 0.54 -1.99
N THR A 176 6.61 0.75 -1.38
CA THR A 176 6.73 1.11 0.05
C THR A 176 5.93 2.35 0.40
N LEU A 177 6.04 3.40 -0.41
CA LEU A 177 5.32 4.66 -0.19
C LEU A 177 3.81 4.46 -0.42
N ALA A 178 3.40 3.79 -1.49
CA ALA A 178 2.00 3.58 -1.82
C ALA A 178 1.27 2.81 -0.72
N ILE A 179 1.79 1.65 -0.32
CA ILE A 179 1.16 0.79 0.70
C ILE A 179 1.17 1.40 2.10
N ALA A 180 2.12 2.28 2.39
CA ALA A 180 2.22 2.96 3.67
C ALA A 180 1.44 4.28 3.74
N ALA A 181 0.91 4.79 2.62
CA ALA A 181 0.23 6.08 2.52
C ALA A 181 -1.19 6.09 3.10
N GLY A 182 -1.48 5.23 4.09
CA GLY A 182 -2.77 5.19 4.76
C GLY A 182 -3.13 6.53 5.43
N PRO A 183 -4.42 6.92 5.41
CA PRO A 183 -4.84 8.23 5.89
C PRO A 183 -4.60 8.42 7.39
N GLY A 184 -4.17 9.63 7.77
CA GLY A 184 -4.09 10.06 9.17
C GLY A 184 -2.87 9.58 9.96
N ARG A 185 -1.89 8.93 9.30
CA ARG A 185 -0.64 8.48 9.95
C ARG A 185 0.57 8.86 9.12
N ASP A 186 1.57 9.46 9.74
CA ASP A 186 2.86 9.71 9.10
C ASP A 186 3.50 8.40 8.59
N ILE A 187 4.09 8.45 7.40
CA ILE A 187 4.81 7.34 6.78
C ILE A 187 6.19 7.26 7.43
N ARG A 188 6.35 6.34 8.38
CA ARG A 188 7.67 6.00 8.95
C ARG A 188 8.50 5.26 7.92
N MET A 189 9.57 5.89 7.44
CA MET A 189 10.45 5.31 6.43
C MET A 189 11.65 4.65 7.10
N SER A 190 11.97 3.43 6.67
CA SER A 190 13.19 2.72 7.05
C SER A 190 13.66 1.81 5.92
N ASP A 191 14.97 1.62 5.82
CA ASP A 191 15.63 0.79 4.81
C ASP A 191 15.07 -0.63 4.80
N LYS A 192 14.83 -1.21 5.99
CA LYS A 192 14.23 -2.54 6.16
C LYS A 192 12.85 -2.67 5.53
N ARG A 193 12.06 -1.59 5.53
CA ARG A 193 10.73 -1.60 4.91
C ARG A 193 10.86 -1.64 3.39
N VAL A 194 11.77 -0.85 2.83
CA VAL A 194 12.06 -0.84 1.38
C VAL A 194 12.64 -2.18 0.92
N GLU A 195 13.55 -2.75 1.71
CA GLU A 195 14.10 -4.10 1.49
C GLU A 195 12.99 -5.16 1.43
N GLY A 196 11.99 -5.09 2.32
CA GLY A 196 10.83 -5.98 2.32
C GLY A 196 10.08 -5.97 0.97
N TYR A 197 9.88 -4.79 0.38
CA TYR A 197 9.19 -4.69 -0.91
C TYR A 197 10.09 -4.93 -2.12
N ARG A 198 11.42 -4.82 -1.98
CA ARG A 198 12.38 -5.40 -2.94
C ARG A 198 12.28 -6.93 -2.97
N ASN A 199 12.08 -7.56 -1.81
CA ASN A 199 11.84 -9.01 -1.72
C ASN A 199 10.50 -9.40 -2.35
N PHE A 200 9.48 -8.53 -2.29
CA PHE A 200 8.23 -8.72 -3.03
C PHE A 200 8.43 -8.73 -4.55
N GLY A 201 9.19 -7.77 -5.09
CA GLY A 201 9.59 -7.80 -6.50
C GLY A 201 10.35 -9.08 -6.88
N THR A 202 11.24 -9.55 -6.00
CA THR A 202 11.95 -10.83 -6.18
C THR A 202 11.00 -12.03 -6.18
N LYS A 203 9.99 -12.03 -5.31
CA LYS A 203 8.96 -13.08 -5.24
C LYS A 203 8.14 -13.14 -6.54
N LEU A 204 7.73 -11.98 -7.07
CA LEU A 204 7.04 -11.88 -8.36
C LEU A 204 7.91 -12.41 -9.51
N TRP A 205 9.20 -12.05 -9.53
CA TRP A 205 10.14 -12.55 -10.53
C TRP A 205 10.28 -14.09 -10.49
N ASN A 206 10.35 -14.66 -9.28
CA ASN A 206 10.39 -16.11 -9.10
C ASN A 206 9.10 -16.81 -9.57
N ALA A 207 7.93 -16.18 -9.36
CA ALA A 207 6.67 -16.68 -9.87
C ALA A 207 6.63 -16.70 -11.41
N ALA A 208 7.13 -15.64 -12.06
CA ALA A 208 7.27 -15.59 -13.51
C ALA A 208 8.25 -16.65 -14.04
N ARG A 209 9.38 -16.85 -13.36
CA ARG A 209 10.32 -17.94 -13.70
C ARG A 209 9.70 -19.32 -13.54
N PHE A 210 8.93 -19.55 -12.47
CA PHE A 210 8.19 -20.79 -12.29
C PHE A 210 7.23 -21.03 -13.46
N ALA A 211 6.47 -20.01 -13.86
CA ALA A 211 5.56 -20.08 -15.00
C ALA A 211 6.31 -20.46 -16.30
N GLN A 212 7.43 -19.79 -16.60
CA GLN A 212 8.27 -20.09 -17.76
C GLN A 212 8.80 -21.55 -17.73
N MET A 213 9.35 -21.99 -16.61
CA MET A 213 9.87 -23.37 -16.46
C MET A 213 8.81 -24.45 -16.64
N ASN A 214 7.54 -24.12 -16.40
CA ASN A 214 6.41 -25.04 -16.57
C ASN A 214 5.66 -24.82 -17.89
N GLU A 215 6.23 -24.06 -18.84
CA GLU A 215 5.64 -23.75 -20.14
C GLU A 215 4.25 -23.10 -20.03
N CYS A 216 4.04 -22.31 -18.98
CA CYS A 216 2.82 -21.53 -18.81
C CYS A 216 2.88 -20.33 -19.76
N THR A 217 2.12 -20.39 -20.85
CA THR A 217 2.06 -19.32 -21.86
C THR A 217 0.69 -19.27 -22.52
N LEU A 218 0.34 -18.12 -23.08
CA LEU A 218 -0.93 -17.89 -23.78
C LEU A 218 -0.71 -17.79 -25.29
N TRP A 219 -0.83 -18.92 -25.99
CA TRP A 219 -0.73 -18.96 -27.46
C TRP A 219 -1.97 -18.41 -28.17
N GLU A 220 -3.13 -18.54 -27.53
CA GLU A 220 -4.43 -18.14 -28.05
C GLU A 220 -5.16 -17.32 -26.99
N ALA A 221 -6.24 -16.65 -27.41
CA ALA A 221 -7.15 -15.99 -26.48
C ALA A 221 -7.60 -16.97 -25.38
N PHE A 222 -7.60 -16.51 -24.14
CA PHE A 222 -8.00 -17.28 -22.98
C PHE A 222 -9.30 -16.73 -22.43
N ASP A 223 -10.30 -17.60 -22.34
CA ASP A 223 -11.58 -17.29 -21.70
C ASP A 223 -11.60 -17.93 -20.31
N PRO A 224 -11.47 -17.14 -19.22
CA PRO A 224 -11.45 -17.66 -17.86
C PRO A 224 -12.76 -18.35 -17.44
N SER A 225 -13.87 -18.11 -18.15
CA SER A 225 -15.16 -18.76 -17.85
C SER A 225 -15.21 -20.23 -18.27
N THR A 226 -14.28 -20.67 -19.13
CA THR A 226 -14.23 -22.05 -19.65
C THR A 226 -13.46 -23.03 -18.78
N VAL A 227 -12.83 -22.53 -17.72
CA VAL A 227 -11.98 -23.28 -16.80
C VAL A 227 -12.81 -24.29 -16.00
N LYS A 228 -12.33 -25.54 -15.93
CA LYS A 228 -13.04 -26.66 -15.32
C LYS A 228 -12.41 -27.17 -14.04
N HIS A 229 -11.10 -27.09 -13.87
CA HIS A 229 -10.46 -27.61 -12.67
C HIS A 229 -10.74 -26.71 -11.46
N THR A 230 -11.10 -27.29 -10.31
CA THR A 230 -11.51 -26.54 -9.10
C THR A 230 -10.47 -25.50 -8.67
N LEU A 231 -9.18 -25.86 -8.68
CA LEU A 231 -8.10 -24.91 -8.35
C LEU A 231 -8.01 -23.73 -9.33
N ASN A 232 -8.25 -23.98 -10.61
CA ASN A 232 -8.17 -22.96 -11.65
C ASN A 232 -9.40 -22.02 -11.58
N ARG A 233 -10.60 -22.57 -11.35
CA ARG A 233 -11.80 -21.75 -11.08
C ARG A 233 -11.64 -20.90 -9.81
N TRP A 234 -11.04 -21.47 -8.77
CA TRP A 234 -10.76 -20.76 -7.53
C TRP A 234 -9.83 -19.55 -7.74
N ILE A 235 -8.68 -19.71 -8.42
CA ILE A 235 -7.78 -18.56 -8.60
C ILE A 235 -8.40 -17.47 -9.49
N VAL A 236 -9.22 -17.85 -10.47
CA VAL A 236 -9.98 -16.90 -11.31
C VAL A 236 -10.96 -16.11 -10.45
N SER A 237 -11.66 -16.77 -9.53
CA SER A 237 -12.55 -16.14 -8.54
C SER A 237 -11.79 -15.15 -7.65
N GLU A 238 -10.67 -15.56 -7.06
CA GLU A 238 -9.87 -14.72 -6.16
C GLU A 238 -9.22 -13.53 -6.88
N LEU A 239 -8.76 -13.71 -8.12
CA LEU A 239 -8.26 -12.62 -8.96
C LEU A 239 -9.38 -11.64 -9.31
N THR A 240 -10.59 -12.12 -9.59
CA THR A 240 -11.75 -11.26 -9.89
C THR A 240 -12.10 -10.38 -8.69
N LYS A 241 -12.20 -10.98 -7.49
CA LYS A 241 -12.40 -10.24 -6.23
C LYS A 241 -11.28 -9.22 -5.98
N THR A 242 -10.03 -9.61 -6.23
CA THR A 242 -8.85 -8.74 -6.09
C THR A 242 -8.91 -7.56 -7.05
N ALA A 243 -9.21 -7.80 -8.33
CA ALA A 243 -9.29 -6.76 -9.35
C ALA A 243 -10.37 -5.73 -9.02
N HIS A 244 -11.56 -6.18 -8.58
CA HIS A 244 -12.64 -5.29 -8.13
C HIS A 244 -12.24 -4.51 -6.88
N GLY A 245 -11.60 -5.15 -5.90
CA GLY A 245 -11.12 -4.51 -4.68
C GLY A 245 -10.08 -3.41 -4.97
N VAL A 246 -9.12 -3.69 -5.85
CA VAL A 246 -8.12 -2.71 -6.30
C VAL A 246 -8.78 -1.57 -7.06
N GLU A 247 -9.69 -1.84 -8.00
CA GLU A 247 -10.40 -0.81 -8.77
C GLU A 247 -11.24 0.11 -7.85
N ALA A 248 -11.95 -0.48 -6.87
CA ALA A 248 -12.71 0.27 -5.88
C ALA A 248 -11.79 1.17 -5.02
N ALA A 249 -10.66 0.64 -4.56
CA ALA A 249 -9.69 1.38 -3.77
C ALA A 249 -9.06 2.54 -4.58
N LEU A 250 -8.64 2.29 -5.83
CA LEU A 250 -8.12 3.33 -6.73
C LEU A 250 -9.16 4.43 -6.99
N SER A 251 -10.41 4.05 -7.25
CA SER A 251 -11.52 4.99 -7.47
C SER A 251 -11.84 5.84 -6.24
N ALA A 252 -11.57 5.30 -5.05
CA ALA A 252 -11.71 5.99 -3.77
C ALA A 252 -10.44 6.75 -3.33
N HIS A 253 -9.41 6.82 -4.18
CA HIS A 253 -8.09 7.39 -3.87
C HIS A 253 -7.39 6.73 -2.67
N ARG A 254 -7.72 5.46 -2.38
CA ARG A 254 -7.09 4.62 -1.36
C ARG A 254 -5.98 3.77 -1.98
N PHE A 255 -4.92 4.45 -2.42
CA PHE A 255 -3.76 3.81 -3.04
C PHE A 255 -3.07 2.81 -2.11
N ASP A 256 -3.17 3.03 -0.80
CA ASP A 256 -2.69 2.14 0.26
C ASP A 256 -3.45 0.81 0.27
N GLU A 257 -4.77 0.85 0.23
CA GLU A 257 -5.61 -0.36 0.18
C GLU A 257 -5.47 -1.09 -1.14
N ALA A 258 -5.33 -0.36 -2.25
CA ALA A 258 -5.07 -0.95 -3.56
C ALA A 258 -3.75 -1.73 -3.53
N ALA A 259 -2.65 -1.11 -3.09
CA ALA A 259 -1.35 -1.78 -2.98
C ALA A 259 -1.37 -2.96 -1.99
N GLN A 260 -2.03 -2.82 -0.84
CA GLN A 260 -2.16 -3.88 0.16
C GLN A 260 -2.96 -5.08 -0.38
N THR A 261 -4.05 -4.82 -1.11
CA THR A 261 -4.89 -5.84 -1.73
C THR A 261 -4.10 -6.59 -2.81
N SER A 262 -3.36 -5.87 -3.66
CA SER A 262 -2.47 -6.49 -4.66
C SER A 262 -1.37 -7.33 -4.00
N TYR A 263 -0.72 -6.82 -2.94
CA TYR A 263 0.31 -7.55 -2.21
C TYR A 263 -0.23 -8.86 -1.61
N ALA A 264 -1.38 -8.79 -0.93
CA ALA A 264 -1.99 -9.94 -0.27
C ALA A 264 -2.36 -11.04 -1.27
N PHE A 265 -2.93 -10.66 -2.42
CA PHE A 265 -3.24 -11.61 -3.48
C PHE A 265 -1.98 -12.22 -4.08
N VAL A 266 -1.02 -11.41 -4.54
CA VAL A 266 0.15 -11.91 -5.26
C VAL A 266 1.02 -12.79 -4.37
N TRP A 267 1.34 -12.32 -3.17
CA TRP A 267 2.19 -13.07 -2.25
C TRP A 267 1.44 -14.25 -1.64
N GLY A 268 0.32 -13.99 -0.98
CA GLY A 268 -0.38 -14.96 -0.15
C GLY A 268 -1.21 -15.96 -0.95
N VAL A 269 -1.96 -15.49 -1.95
CA VAL A 269 -2.89 -16.34 -2.71
C VAL A 269 -2.22 -16.97 -3.92
N PHE A 270 -1.63 -16.16 -4.81
CA PHE A 270 -1.03 -16.68 -6.03
C PHE A 270 0.23 -17.47 -5.74
N CYS A 271 1.23 -16.86 -5.09
CA CYS A 271 2.53 -17.51 -4.92
C CYS A 271 2.57 -18.59 -3.84
N ASP A 272 2.08 -18.29 -2.64
CA ASP A 272 2.22 -19.20 -1.49
C ASP A 272 1.21 -20.36 -1.49
N LEU A 273 0.08 -20.20 -2.19
CA LEU A 273 -0.98 -21.20 -2.26
C LEU A 273 -1.17 -21.74 -3.67
N TYR A 274 -1.65 -20.94 -4.61
CA TYR A 274 -2.06 -21.44 -5.93
C TYR A 274 -0.92 -22.14 -6.68
N LEU A 275 0.25 -21.48 -6.82
CA LEU A 275 1.41 -22.09 -7.49
C LEU A 275 1.90 -23.36 -6.80
N GLU A 276 1.65 -23.53 -5.50
CA GLU A 276 1.98 -24.75 -4.78
C GLU A 276 0.94 -25.85 -4.98
N LEU A 277 -0.35 -25.51 -5.00
CA LEU A 277 -1.47 -26.43 -5.18
C LEU A 277 -1.55 -26.99 -6.60
N VAL A 278 -1.07 -26.25 -7.61
CA VAL A 278 -1.12 -26.70 -9.02
C VAL A 278 0.07 -27.53 -9.47
N LYS A 279 1.14 -27.63 -8.68
CA LYS A 279 2.32 -28.46 -9.02
C LYS A 279 1.99 -29.90 -9.38
N PRO A 280 1.10 -30.62 -8.68
CA PRO A 280 0.69 -31.97 -9.06
C PRO A 280 0.00 -32.01 -10.41
N LEU A 281 -0.82 -31.01 -10.74
CA LEU A 281 -1.48 -30.91 -12.06
C LEU A 281 -0.45 -30.69 -13.16
N LEU A 282 0.54 -29.83 -12.92
CA LEU A 282 1.60 -29.53 -13.88
C LEU A 282 2.54 -30.72 -14.14
N ASN A 283 2.73 -31.58 -13.14
CA ASN A 283 3.58 -32.77 -13.21
C ASN A 283 2.78 -34.08 -13.44
N GLY A 284 1.45 -33.99 -13.55
CA GLY A 284 0.56 -35.13 -13.69
C GLY A 284 0.48 -35.66 -15.12
N GLU A 285 -0.21 -36.79 -15.26
CA GLU A 285 -0.45 -37.47 -16.55
C GLU A 285 -1.73 -36.98 -17.26
N ASP A 286 -2.61 -36.26 -16.57
CA ASP A 286 -3.81 -35.65 -17.17
C ASP A 286 -3.42 -34.40 -17.97
N GLU A 287 -3.21 -34.59 -19.27
CA GLU A 287 -2.78 -33.52 -20.19
C GLU A 287 -3.82 -32.42 -20.37
N ASP A 288 -5.12 -32.69 -20.20
CA ASP A 288 -6.17 -31.67 -20.27
C ASP A 288 -6.09 -30.75 -19.05
N ALA A 289 -6.00 -31.33 -17.84
CA ALA A 289 -5.86 -30.56 -16.60
C ALA A 289 -4.54 -29.77 -16.58
N LYS A 290 -3.45 -30.34 -17.08
CA LYS A 290 -2.14 -29.70 -17.19
C LYS A 290 -2.16 -28.53 -18.16
N SER A 291 -2.74 -28.72 -19.35
CA SER A 291 -2.89 -27.66 -20.37
C SER A 291 -3.76 -26.50 -19.86
N GLU A 292 -4.91 -26.80 -19.25
CA GLU A 292 -5.77 -25.79 -18.64
C GLU A 292 -5.04 -25.00 -17.54
N THR A 293 -4.29 -25.70 -16.69
CA THR A 293 -3.53 -25.08 -15.59
C THR A 293 -2.42 -24.17 -16.10
N ARG A 294 -1.65 -24.59 -17.11
CA ARG A 294 -0.61 -23.76 -17.74
C ARG A 294 -1.16 -22.45 -18.28
N ARG A 295 -2.30 -22.54 -18.99
CA ARG A 295 -2.97 -21.36 -19.55
C ARG A 295 -3.54 -20.45 -18.44
N THR A 296 -4.13 -21.05 -17.40
CA THR A 296 -4.66 -20.31 -16.25
C THR A 296 -3.54 -19.56 -15.51
N VAL A 297 -2.42 -20.22 -15.20
CA VAL A 297 -1.25 -19.59 -14.55
C VAL A 297 -0.73 -18.42 -15.37
N ALA A 298 -0.56 -18.60 -16.69
CA ALA A 298 -0.09 -17.54 -17.58
C ALA A 298 -1.05 -16.34 -17.60
N TRP A 299 -2.35 -16.60 -17.70
CA TRP A 299 -3.37 -15.55 -17.71
C TRP A 299 -3.46 -14.79 -16.39
N VAL A 300 -3.44 -15.50 -15.25
CA VAL A 300 -3.44 -14.87 -13.92
C VAL A 300 -2.20 -14.00 -13.75
N LEU A 301 -1.02 -14.46 -14.20
CA LEU A 301 0.21 -13.69 -14.14
C LEU A 301 0.09 -12.40 -14.98
N ASP A 302 -0.46 -12.47 -16.19
CA ASP A 302 -0.71 -11.27 -17.01
C ASP A 302 -1.61 -10.25 -16.30
N GLN A 303 -2.67 -10.71 -15.61
CA GLN A 303 -3.53 -9.80 -14.84
C GLN A 303 -2.82 -9.23 -13.61
N ILE A 304 -1.98 -10.00 -12.94
CA ILE A 304 -1.14 -9.53 -11.82
C ILE A 304 -0.23 -8.39 -12.28
N LEU A 305 0.43 -8.54 -13.44
CA LEU A 305 1.31 -7.51 -13.97
C LEU A 305 0.53 -6.22 -14.25
N LYS A 306 -0.65 -6.30 -14.86
CA LYS A 306 -1.54 -5.15 -15.08
C LYS A 306 -1.95 -4.45 -13.79
N ILE A 307 -2.34 -5.21 -12.77
CA ILE A 307 -2.77 -4.70 -11.45
C ILE A 307 -1.61 -4.02 -10.71
N LEU A 308 -0.40 -4.58 -10.79
CA LEU A 308 0.77 -4.05 -10.09
C LEU A 308 1.45 -2.89 -10.82
N HIS A 309 1.25 -2.74 -12.13
CA HIS A 309 1.96 -1.75 -12.95
C HIS A 309 1.89 -0.30 -12.44
N PRO A 310 0.76 0.22 -11.92
CA PRO A 310 0.72 1.57 -11.34
C PRO A 310 1.71 1.77 -10.18
N PHE A 311 2.01 0.70 -9.43
CA PHE A 311 2.86 0.74 -8.25
C PHE A 311 4.31 0.35 -8.56
N MET A 312 4.52 -0.67 -9.40
CA MET A 312 5.83 -1.26 -9.73
C MET A 312 6.06 -1.32 -11.25
N PRO A 313 6.12 -0.19 -11.96
CA PRO A 313 6.11 -0.18 -13.42
C PRO A 313 7.32 -0.84 -14.06
N PHE A 314 8.51 -0.80 -13.45
CA PHE A 314 9.72 -1.27 -14.14
C PHE A 314 9.79 -2.79 -14.19
N VAL A 315 9.65 -3.47 -13.05
CA VAL A 315 9.68 -4.93 -12.97
C VAL A 315 8.48 -5.54 -13.67
N THR A 316 7.31 -4.89 -13.64
CA THR A 316 6.13 -5.43 -14.33
C THR A 316 6.24 -5.32 -15.85
N GLU A 317 6.81 -4.22 -16.36
CA GLU A 317 7.10 -4.04 -17.79
C GLU A 317 8.15 -5.04 -18.29
N GLU A 318 9.24 -5.24 -17.52
CA GLU A 318 10.26 -6.23 -17.86
C GLU A 318 9.67 -7.65 -17.86
N LEU A 319 8.88 -8.00 -16.84
CA LEU A 319 8.22 -9.31 -16.78
C LEU A 319 7.18 -9.51 -17.86
N TRP A 320 6.51 -8.43 -18.31
CA TRP A 320 5.55 -8.49 -19.42
C TRP A 320 6.21 -8.91 -20.74
N ASP A 321 7.41 -8.39 -21.02
CA ASP A 321 8.22 -8.82 -22.16
C ASP A 321 8.74 -10.25 -21.96
N LYS A 322 9.34 -10.56 -20.81
CA LYS A 322 9.94 -11.87 -20.54
C LYS A 322 8.96 -13.04 -20.57
N THR A 323 7.74 -12.85 -20.08
CA THR A 323 6.73 -13.92 -20.12
C THR A 323 6.22 -14.23 -21.52
N ALA A 324 6.42 -13.32 -22.49
CA ALA A 324 6.09 -13.55 -23.90
C ALA A 324 7.25 -14.16 -24.72
N GLU A 325 8.45 -14.32 -24.16
CA GLU A 325 9.63 -14.82 -24.90
C GLU A 325 9.38 -16.20 -25.54
N PHE A 326 8.58 -17.04 -24.89
CA PHE A 326 8.20 -18.38 -25.36
C PHE A 326 6.76 -18.46 -25.89
N GLY A 327 6.10 -17.32 -26.10
CA GLY A 327 4.72 -17.22 -26.57
C GLY A 327 4.55 -16.24 -27.72
N PRO A 328 3.31 -15.84 -28.04
CA PRO A 328 3.05 -14.77 -28.99
C PRO A 328 3.67 -13.47 -28.51
N LYS A 329 4.26 -12.71 -29.44
CA LYS A 329 4.84 -11.40 -29.15
C LYS A 329 3.76 -10.46 -28.58
N ARG A 330 4.08 -9.72 -27.53
CA ARG A 330 3.21 -8.67 -26.98
C ARG A 330 2.89 -7.62 -28.05
N ALA A 331 1.66 -7.14 -28.08
CA ALA A 331 1.23 -6.11 -29.02
C ALA A 331 1.92 -4.76 -28.74
N GLY A 332 2.25 -4.49 -27.48
CA GLY A 332 2.97 -3.31 -27.05
C GLY A 332 3.39 -3.38 -25.59
N LEU A 333 3.81 -2.23 -25.06
CA LEU A 333 4.16 -2.04 -23.67
C LEU A 333 2.95 -2.23 -22.75
N LEU A 334 3.18 -2.79 -21.57
CA LEU A 334 2.19 -2.98 -20.50
C LEU A 334 1.52 -1.66 -20.10
N ILE A 335 2.27 -0.55 -20.10
CA ILE A 335 1.70 0.78 -19.80
C ILE A 335 0.52 1.19 -20.72
N ASN A 336 0.43 0.61 -21.92
CA ASN A 336 -0.65 0.89 -22.88
C ASN A 336 -1.79 -0.12 -22.82
N GLU A 337 -1.68 -1.15 -21.98
CA GLU A 337 -2.70 -2.19 -21.86
C GLU A 337 -3.94 -1.68 -21.14
N ALA A 338 -5.10 -2.22 -21.52
CA ALA A 338 -6.35 -1.94 -20.83
C ALA A 338 -6.32 -2.52 -19.40
N TRP A 339 -6.90 -1.76 -18.46
CA TRP A 339 -7.14 -2.23 -17.11
C TRP A 339 -8.00 -3.51 -17.11
N PRO A 340 -7.71 -4.51 -16.25
CA PRO A 340 -8.49 -5.74 -16.18
C PRO A 340 -9.96 -5.45 -15.86
N LYS A 341 -10.87 -5.88 -16.74
CA LYS A 341 -12.32 -5.86 -16.51
C LYS A 341 -12.82 -7.30 -16.45
N LEU A 342 -12.95 -7.80 -15.22
CA LEU A 342 -13.37 -9.17 -14.95
C LEU A 342 -14.82 -9.15 -14.50
N ASP A 343 -15.67 -9.97 -15.14
CA ASP A 343 -17.09 -10.04 -14.81
C ASP A 343 -17.29 -10.76 -13.47
N ALA A 344 -18.23 -10.28 -12.64
CA ALA A 344 -18.52 -10.89 -11.34
C ALA A 344 -19.02 -12.35 -11.45
N SER A 345 -19.54 -12.77 -12.60
CA SER A 345 -19.91 -14.17 -12.89
C SER A 345 -18.73 -15.15 -12.86
N LEU A 346 -17.48 -14.66 -12.90
CA LEU A 346 -16.28 -15.47 -12.73
C LEU A 346 -16.03 -15.90 -11.27
N ILE A 347 -16.79 -15.35 -10.32
CA ILE A 347 -16.71 -15.71 -8.91
C ILE A 347 -17.44 -17.05 -8.69
N ASP A 348 -16.66 -18.11 -8.46
CA ASP A 348 -17.17 -19.43 -8.09
C ASP A 348 -17.09 -19.63 -6.57
N GLU A 349 -18.24 -19.51 -5.90
CA GLU A 349 -18.35 -19.68 -4.44
C GLU A 349 -18.12 -21.13 -3.99
N ALA A 350 -18.42 -22.12 -4.84
CA ALA A 350 -18.19 -23.52 -4.49
C ALA A 350 -16.69 -23.84 -4.52
N ALA A 351 -15.98 -23.39 -5.54
CA ALA A 351 -14.52 -23.51 -5.61
C ALA A 351 -13.84 -22.71 -4.47
N ALA A 352 -14.35 -21.52 -4.16
CA ALA A 352 -13.87 -20.73 -3.02
C ALA A 352 -14.08 -21.43 -1.67
N ALA A 353 -15.25 -22.04 -1.43
CA ALA A 353 -15.51 -22.78 -0.21
C ALA A 353 -14.66 -24.05 -0.07
N GLU A 354 -14.37 -24.72 -1.19
CA GLU A 354 -13.56 -25.94 -1.20
C GLU A 354 -12.07 -25.63 -0.96
N VAL A 355 -11.49 -24.72 -1.73
CA VAL A 355 -10.07 -24.37 -1.59
C VAL A 355 -9.83 -23.51 -0.35
N GLY A 356 -10.78 -22.64 0.01
CA GLY A 356 -10.73 -21.87 1.25
C GLY A 356 -10.59 -22.76 2.49
N TRP A 357 -11.27 -23.92 2.51
CA TRP A 357 -11.08 -24.91 3.57
C TRP A 357 -9.63 -25.44 3.65
N VAL A 358 -8.98 -25.69 2.51
CA VAL A 358 -7.56 -26.11 2.46
C VAL A 358 -6.67 -25.01 3.02
N VAL A 359 -6.93 -23.76 2.65
CA VAL A 359 -6.19 -22.59 3.12
C VAL A 359 -6.34 -22.41 4.62
N ASP A 360 -7.56 -22.52 5.15
CA ASP A 360 -7.86 -22.39 6.58
C ASP A 360 -7.20 -23.50 7.38
N LEU A 361 -7.20 -24.74 6.87
CA LEU A 361 -6.52 -25.86 7.49
C LEU A 361 -5.00 -25.61 7.58
N VAL A 362 -4.35 -25.27 6.46
CA VAL A 362 -2.90 -25.02 6.43
C VAL A 362 -2.53 -23.82 7.32
N THR A 363 -3.32 -22.75 7.28
CA THR A 363 -3.09 -21.54 8.08
C THR A 363 -3.26 -21.82 9.57
N GLY A 364 -4.33 -22.54 9.95
CA GLY A 364 -4.58 -22.95 11.32
C GLY A 364 -3.47 -23.86 11.86
N LEU A 365 -3.02 -24.83 11.06
CA LEU A 365 -1.89 -25.71 11.41
C LEU A 365 -0.60 -24.92 11.63
N ARG A 366 -0.25 -24.01 10.71
CA ARG A 366 0.95 -23.16 10.83
C ARG A 366 0.88 -22.24 12.05
N SER A 367 -0.29 -21.63 12.29
CA SER A 367 -0.52 -20.75 13.44
C SER A 367 -0.39 -21.51 14.75
N LEU A 368 -1.08 -22.65 14.86
CA LEU A 368 -1.05 -23.48 16.06
C LEU A 368 0.37 -23.95 16.39
N ARG A 369 1.14 -24.37 15.38
CA ARG A 369 2.56 -24.71 15.54
C ARG A 369 3.40 -23.53 16.02
N SER A 370 3.21 -22.36 15.44
CA SER A 370 3.95 -21.15 15.85
C SER A 370 3.62 -20.72 17.28
N GLU A 371 2.36 -20.82 17.68
CA GLU A 371 1.92 -20.45 19.04
C GLU A 371 2.41 -21.44 20.09
N THR A 372 2.54 -22.71 19.72
CA THR A 372 3.00 -23.79 20.59
C THR A 372 4.51 -24.07 20.47
N ASN A 373 5.23 -23.20 19.75
CA ASN A 373 6.68 -23.27 19.58
C ASN A 373 7.18 -24.61 19.00
N VAL A 374 6.37 -25.28 18.18
CA VAL A 374 6.79 -26.47 17.45
C VAL A 374 7.91 -26.07 16.49
N PRO A 375 9.07 -26.75 16.49
CA PRO A 375 10.18 -26.41 15.61
C PRO A 375 9.75 -26.32 14.15
N ALA A 376 10.19 -25.27 13.44
CA ALA A 376 9.76 -25.00 12.06
C ALA A 376 10.13 -26.13 11.08
N GLY A 377 11.19 -26.88 11.37
CA GLY A 377 11.64 -28.03 10.58
C GLY A 377 10.98 -29.36 10.95
N ALA A 378 10.29 -29.45 12.09
CA ALA A 378 9.68 -30.71 12.53
C ALA A 378 8.54 -31.12 11.59
N LYS A 379 8.38 -32.42 11.37
CA LYS A 379 7.17 -32.99 10.79
C LYS A 379 6.33 -33.59 11.91
N VAL A 380 5.02 -33.40 11.82
CA VAL A 380 4.06 -33.80 12.84
C VAL A 380 2.81 -34.38 12.17
N PRO A 381 2.13 -35.36 12.75
CA PRO A 381 0.84 -35.79 12.25
C PRO A 381 -0.24 -34.73 12.54
N ALA A 382 -1.23 -34.63 11.67
CA ALA A 382 -2.45 -33.87 11.93
C ALA A 382 -3.67 -34.79 11.85
N LEU A 383 -4.55 -34.72 12.84
CA LEU A 383 -5.75 -35.54 12.90
C LEU A 383 -6.99 -34.64 12.82
N LEU A 384 -7.91 -34.95 11.92
CA LEU A 384 -9.20 -34.29 11.81
C LEU A 384 -10.25 -35.14 12.52
N VAL A 385 -10.77 -34.63 13.63
CA VAL A 385 -11.75 -35.29 14.49
C VAL A 385 -13.14 -34.70 14.24
N GLY A 386 -14.14 -35.57 14.05
CA GLY A 386 -15.51 -35.15 13.76
C GLY A 386 -15.73 -34.63 12.34
N ALA A 387 -14.82 -34.94 11.41
CA ALA A 387 -14.96 -34.54 10.01
C ALA A 387 -16.21 -35.15 9.36
N SER A 388 -16.99 -34.33 8.65
CA SER A 388 -18.06 -34.83 7.79
C SER A 388 -17.50 -35.67 6.63
N LYS A 389 -18.38 -36.41 5.93
CA LYS A 389 -17.98 -37.15 4.71
C LYS A 389 -17.38 -36.24 3.65
N GLU A 390 -17.91 -35.03 3.51
CA GLU A 390 -17.40 -34.05 2.55
C GLU A 390 -15.99 -33.57 2.94
N THR A 391 -15.78 -33.22 4.21
CA THR A 391 -14.48 -32.82 4.74
C THR A 391 -13.44 -33.94 4.63
N ALA A 392 -13.83 -35.19 4.86
CA ALA A 392 -12.95 -36.34 4.66
C ALA A 392 -12.51 -36.48 3.18
N LEU A 393 -13.44 -36.32 2.23
CA LEU A 393 -13.13 -36.35 0.80
C LEU A 393 -12.25 -35.18 0.36
N ARG A 394 -12.45 -33.99 0.94
CA ARG A 394 -11.57 -32.83 0.70
C ARG A 394 -10.15 -33.09 1.21
N LEU A 395 -10.01 -33.65 2.41
CA LEU A 395 -8.71 -34.01 2.96
C LEU A 395 -7.99 -35.02 2.06
N GLU A 396 -8.69 -36.07 1.63
CA GLU A 396 -8.14 -37.10 0.73
C GLU A 396 -7.68 -36.50 -0.61
N ARG A 397 -8.49 -35.61 -1.19
CA ARG A 397 -8.19 -34.94 -2.47
C ARG A 397 -6.93 -34.08 -2.43
N TYR A 398 -6.69 -33.39 -1.31
CA TYR A 398 -5.60 -32.40 -1.17
C TYR A 398 -4.52 -32.81 -0.17
N GLN A 399 -4.48 -34.09 0.21
CA GLN A 399 -3.68 -34.58 1.33
C GLN A 399 -2.19 -34.27 1.14
N ALA A 400 -1.67 -34.56 -0.05
CA ALA A 400 -0.25 -34.37 -0.37
C ALA A 400 0.16 -32.89 -0.29
N GLU A 401 -0.70 -31.98 -0.75
CA GLU A 401 -0.45 -30.54 -0.72
C GLU A 401 -0.55 -30.00 0.69
N ILE A 402 -1.57 -30.40 1.45
CA ILE A 402 -1.75 -30.03 2.86
C ILE A 402 -0.54 -30.48 3.68
N ASP A 403 -0.14 -31.74 3.55
CA ASP A 403 0.98 -32.32 4.29
C ASP A 403 2.29 -31.59 3.96
N ARG A 404 2.51 -31.27 2.69
CA ARG A 404 3.69 -30.52 2.27
C ARG A 404 3.68 -29.07 2.76
N LEU A 405 2.56 -28.36 2.59
CA LEU A 405 2.41 -26.94 2.95
C LEU A 405 2.43 -26.71 4.46
N ALA A 406 1.83 -27.61 5.24
CA ALA A 406 1.82 -27.56 6.69
C ALA A 406 2.99 -28.32 7.34
N ARG A 407 3.88 -28.93 6.54
CA ARG A 407 5.02 -29.75 6.98
C ARG A 407 4.59 -30.85 7.95
N LEU A 408 3.66 -31.68 7.51
CA LEU A 408 3.14 -32.83 8.25
C LEU A 408 3.88 -34.12 7.85
N ASP A 409 3.81 -35.12 8.72
CA ASP A 409 4.15 -36.50 8.37
C ASP A 409 3.02 -37.13 7.57
N TYR A 410 1.79 -36.94 8.05
CA TYR A 410 0.54 -37.30 7.38
C TYR A 410 -0.62 -36.52 8.01
N SER A 411 -1.68 -36.34 7.25
CA SER A 411 -2.97 -35.88 7.76
C SER A 411 -4.03 -36.96 7.59
N VAL A 412 -4.89 -37.18 8.61
CA VAL A 412 -5.89 -38.26 8.56
C VAL A 412 -7.15 -37.90 9.34
N VAL A 413 -8.28 -38.48 8.94
CA VAL A 413 -9.51 -38.43 9.74
C VAL A 413 -9.40 -39.43 10.88
N ALA A 414 -9.81 -39.03 12.09
CA ALA A 414 -9.78 -39.88 13.28
C ALA A 414 -11.01 -39.70 14.16
N ASP A 415 -11.37 -40.72 14.93
CA ASP A 415 -12.52 -40.66 15.84
C ASP A 415 -12.25 -39.82 17.10
N THR A 416 -10.99 -39.81 17.58
CA THR A 416 -10.61 -39.12 18.81
C THR A 416 -9.22 -38.49 18.69
N ALA A 417 -9.02 -37.35 19.36
CA ALA A 417 -7.72 -36.69 19.44
C ALA A 417 -6.84 -37.38 20.51
N PRO A 418 -5.57 -37.71 20.20
CA PRO A 418 -4.64 -38.25 21.19
C PRO A 418 -4.45 -37.30 22.39
N ALA A 419 -4.24 -37.88 23.58
CA ALA A 419 -3.97 -37.08 24.79
C ALA A 419 -2.71 -36.22 24.61
N GLY A 420 -2.77 -34.97 25.07
CA GLY A 420 -1.66 -34.01 24.91
C GLY A 420 -1.55 -33.40 23.51
N SER A 421 -2.58 -33.54 22.68
CA SER A 421 -2.68 -32.81 21.42
C SER A 421 -3.07 -31.35 21.66
N VAL A 422 -2.51 -30.45 20.87
CA VAL A 422 -3.01 -29.09 20.74
C VAL A 422 -4.02 -29.06 19.60
N THR A 423 -5.09 -28.29 19.76
CA THR A 423 -6.22 -28.31 18.83
C THR A 423 -6.68 -26.94 18.39
N PHE A 424 -7.36 -26.89 17.25
CA PHE A 424 -8.18 -25.76 16.82
C PHE A 424 -9.42 -26.27 16.07
N VAL A 425 -10.44 -25.42 15.97
CA VAL A 425 -11.68 -25.74 15.26
C VAL A 425 -11.56 -25.29 13.81
N LEU A 426 -11.94 -26.16 12.88
CA LEU A 426 -12.03 -25.88 11.45
C LEU A 426 -13.42 -26.31 10.95
N GLY A 427 -14.32 -25.33 10.81
CA GLY A 427 -15.72 -25.60 10.47
C GLY A 427 -16.36 -26.51 11.52
N GLU A 428 -16.83 -27.67 11.10
CA GLU A 428 -17.40 -28.69 11.98
C GLU A 428 -16.37 -29.61 12.65
N ALA A 429 -15.13 -29.64 12.17
CA ALA A 429 -14.09 -30.56 12.62
C ALA A 429 -13.15 -29.92 13.64
N ILE A 430 -12.51 -30.76 14.45
CA ILE A 430 -11.41 -30.38 15.34
C ILE A 430 -10.12 -30.91 14.74
N VAL A 431 -9.17 -30.02 14.45
CA VAL A 431 -7.84 -30.39 14.00
C VAL A 431 -6.95 -30.55 15.22
N ALA A 432 -6.27 -31.69 15.36
CA ALA A 432 -5.42 -32.03 16.48
C ALA A 432 -3.99 -32.33 16.01
N ILE A 433 -3.00 -31.73 16.67
CA ILE A 433 -1.58 -32.01 16.49
C ILE A 433 -1.05 -32.68 17.77
N PRO A 434 -0.75 -33.98 17.74
CA PRO A 434 -0.07 -34.66 18.83
C PRO A 434 1.34 -34.09 19.01
N LEU A 435 1.66 -33.58 20.19
CA LEU A 435 2.99 -33.02 20.50
C LEU A 435 3.97 -34.06 21.07
N ALA A 436 3.49 -35.26 21.38
CA ALA A 436 4.30 -36.33 21.94
C ALA A 436 5.45 -36.70 21.00
N GLY A 437 6.69 -36.59 21.50
CA GLY A 437 7.92 -36.89 20.73
C GLY A 437 8.43 -35.75 19.84
N VAL A 438 7.66 -34.68 19.67
CA VAL A 438 8.04 -33.50 18.85
C VAL A 438 8.73 -32.44 19.69
N MET A 439 8.29 -32.27 20.94
CA MET A 439 8.81 -31.26 21.88
C MET A 439 8.63 -31.75 23.31
N ASP A 440 9.56 -31.37 24.20
CA ASP A 440 9.40 -31.57 25.63
C ASP A 440 8.42 -30.50 26.17
N ILE A 441 7.17 -30.91 26.36
CA ILE A 441 6.10 -30.05 26.88
C ILE A 441 6.46 -29.51 28.27
N GLY A 442 7.12 -30.32 29.11
CA GLY A 442 7.52 -29.89 30.45
C GLY A 442 8.57 -28.77 30.39
N ALA A 443 9.60 -28.94 29.56
CA ALA A 443 10.62 -27.92 29.33
C ALA A 443 10.03 -26.64 28.71
N GLU A 444 9.08 -26.77 27.78
CA GLU A 444 8.44 -25.63 27.14
C GLU A 444 7.53 -24.86 28.11
N LYS A 445 6.74 -25.55 28.94
CA LYS A 445 5.96 -24.91 30.02
C LYS A 445 6.85 -24.16 31.01
N ALA A 446 8.00 -24.74 31.35
CA ALA A 446 8.98 -24.08 32.21
C ALA A 446 9.59 -22.84 31.54
N ARG A 447 9.92 -22.91 30.23
CA ARG A 447 10.41 -21.79 29.43
C ARG A 447 9.39 -20.65 29.37
N LEU A 448 8.14 -20.96 29.00
CA LEU A 448 7.05 -19.98 28.93
C LEU A 448 6.80 -19.31 30.28
N SER A 449 6.78 -20.10 31.37
CA SER A 449 6.63 -19.58 32.73
C SER A 449 7.77 -18.62 33.11
N LYS A 450 9.00 -18.92 32.68
CA LYS A 450 10.16 -18.04 32.89
C LYS A 450 10.05 -16.74 32.09
N GLU A 451 9.59 -16.79 30.84
CA GLU A 451 9.36 -15.59 30.02
C GLU A 451 8.21 -14.73 30.56
N ILE A 452 7.12 -15.33 31.02
CA ILE A 452 6.02 -14.62 31.69
C ILE A 452 6.54 -13.90 32.95
N ALA A 453 7.37 -14.56 33.75
CA ALA A 453 8.00 -13.96 34.92
C ALA A 453 8.95 -12.80 34.55
N ARG A 454 9.74 -12.95 33.47
CA ARG A 454 10.60 -11.88 32.94
C ARG A 454 9.77 -10.67 32.50
N CYS A 455 8.75 -10.86 31.66
CA CYS A 455 7.89 -9.78 31.20
C CYS A 455 7.19 -9.10 32.38
N THR A 456 6.68 -9.87 33.35
CA THR A 456 6.05 -9.32 34.56
C THR A 456 7.02 -8.42 35.33
N LYS A 457 8.27 -8.85 35.53
CA LYS A 457 9.29 -8.04 36.21
C LYS A 457 9.65 -6.76 35.45
N GLU A 458 9.73 -6.82 34.12
CA GLU A 458 9.98 -5.63 33.29
C GLU A 458 8.79 -4.66 33.32
N ILE A 459 7.56 -5.16 33.23
CA ILE A 459 6.32 -4.36 33.36
C ILE A 459 6.30 -3.65 34.72
N GLU A 460 6.61 -4.35 35.82
CA GLU A 460 6.71 -3.76 37.16
C GLU A 460 7.81 -2.69 37.25
N THR A 461 8.96 -2.92 36.60
CA THR A 461 10.08 -1.98 36.60
C THR A 461 9.73 -0.70 35.85
N VAL A 462 9.10 -0.82 34.68
CA VAL A 462 8.67 0.31 33.86
C VAL A 462 7.50 1.04 34.51
N SER A 463 6.52 0.31 35.04
CA SER A 463 5.36 0.91 35.74
C SER A 463 5.82 1.71 36.96
N ARG A 464 6.76 1.20 37.76
CA ARG A 464 7.32 1.95 38.90
C ARG A 464 8.01 3.26 38.50
N LYS A 465 8.64 3.32 37.32
CA LYS A 465 9.19 4.58 36.79
C LYS A 465 8.08 5.54 36.37
N LEU A 466 7.07 5.05 35.66
CA LEU A 466 5.93 5.83 35.19
C LEU A 466 5.01 6.30 36.34
N ASP A 467 4.94 5.56 37.43
CA ASP A 467 4.16 5.90 38.62
C ASP A 467 4.92 6.86 39.56
N ASN A 468 6.21 7.08 39.35
CA ASN A 468 7.03 8.01 40.15
C ASN A 468 6.76 9.46 39.70
N PRO A 469 6.10 10.30 40.52
CA PRO A 469 5.75 11.67 40.12
C PRO A 469 6.98 12.53 39.83
N GLY A 470 8.10 12.25 40.51
CA GLY A 470 9.36 12.96 40.31
C GLY A 470 10.05 12.61 38.99
N PHE A 471 9.85 11.40 38.47
CA PHE A 471 10.33 11.01 37.14
C PHE A 471 9.45 11.62 36.05
N VAL A 472 8.13 11.48 36.16
CA VAL A 472 7.17 12.04 35.18
C VAL A 472 7.29 13.56 35.06
N ALA A 473 7.54 14.27 36.16
CA ALA A 473 7.69 15.72 36.15
C ALA A 473 9.03 16.22 35.58
N LYS A 474 10.09 15.39 35.59
CA LYS A 474 11.46 15.81 35.23
C LYS A 474 11.98 15.19 33.94
N ALA A 475 11.46 14.04 33.53
CA ALA A 475 11.90 13.36 32.32
C ALA A 475 11.36 14.09 31.07
N PRO A 476 12.15 14.16 29.98
CA PRO A 476 11.64 14.62 28.69
C PRO A 476 10.43 13.80 28.24
N ALA A 477 9.46 14.43 27.58
CA ALA A 477 8.25 13.76 27.09
C ALA A 477 8.56 12.53 26.21
N GLU A 478 9.62 12.60 25.40
CA GLU A 478 10.09 11.48 24.57
C GLU A 478 10.48 10.26 25.42
N VAL A 479 11.15 10.47 26.55
CA VAL A 479 11.56 9.38 27.45
C VAL A 479 10.36 8.76 28.16
N ILE A 480 9.36 9.57 28.52
CA ILE A 480 8.11 9.08 29.12
C ILE A 480 7.37 8.19 28.11
N GLU A 481 7.27 8.64 26.87
CA GLU A 481 6.56 7.90 25.84
C GLU A 481 7.29 6.62 25.43
N GLU A 482 8.62 6.65 25.36
CA GLU A 482 9.44 5.44 25.19
C GLU A 482 9.17 4.40 26.30
N GLN A 483 9.06 4.84 27.57
CA GLN A 483 8.70 3.93 28.66
C GLN A 483 7.28 3.38 28.51
N ARG A 484 6.30 4.17 28.05
CA ARG A 484 4.93 3.69 27.79
C ARG A 484 4.88 2.66 26.67
N GLU A 485 5.55 2.94 25.55
CA GLU A 485 5.67 2.00 24.43
C GLU A 485 6.35 0.70 24.89
N ARG A 486 7.42 0.80 25.68
CA ARG A 486 8.11 -0.37 26.24
C ARG A 486 7.20 -1.21 27.15
N ARG A 487 6.37 -0.57 28.00
CA ARG A 487 5.39 -1.29 28.83
C ARG A 487 4.36 -2.01 27.95
N ALA A 488 3.77 -1.31 26.98
CA ALA A 488 2.78 -1.89 26.07
C ALA A 488 3.36 -3.10 25.31
N SER A 489 4.62 -3.02 24.89
CA SER A 489 5.33 -4.14 24.23
C SER A 489 5.44 -5.36 25.14
N TYR A 490 5.86 -5.20 26.40
CA TYR A 490 5.97 -6.34 27.31
C TYR A 490 4.62 -6.90 27.75
N ASP A 491 3.60 -6.05 27.89
CA ASP A 491 2.22 -6.51 28.14
C ASP A 491 1.72 -7.40 26.99
N ALA A 492 1.97 -6.99 25.73
CA ALA A 492 1.62 -7.80 24.57
C ALA A 492 2.41 -9.13 24.49
N GLU A 493 3.72 -9.11 24.79
CA GLU A 493 4.54 -10.34 24.87
C GLU A 493 4.02 -11.29 25.96
N LYS A 494 3.70 -10.76 27.14
CA LYS A 494 3.19 -11.54 28.27
C LYS A 494 1.89 -12.24 27.92
N GLN A 495 0.92 -11.51 27.36
CA GLN A 495 -0.36 -12.09 26.93
C GLN A 495 -0.17 -13.22 25.91
N LYS A 496 0.78 -13.05 24.98
CA LYS A 496 1.12 -14.09 24.00
C LYS A 496 1.67 -15.36 24.69
N TYR A 497 2.57 -15.22 25.65
CA TYR A 497 3.12 -16.37 26.39
C TYR A 497 2.09 -17.05 27.29
N GLU A 498 1.20 -16.29 27.94
CA GLU A 498 0.11 -16.84 28.76
C GLU A 498 -0.90 -17.63 27.91
N ALA A 499 -1.24 -17.13 26.72
CA ALA A 499 -2.08 -17.85 25.78
C ALA A 499 -1.43 -19.15 25.30
N ALA A 500 -0.12 -19.12 24.96
CA ALA A 500 0.63 -20.32 24.58
C ALA A 500 0.70 -21.36 25.72
N LEU A 501 0.93 -20.91 26.96
CA LEU A 501 0.98 -21.79 28.12
C LEU A 501 -0.36 -22.49 28.36
N THR A 502 -1.46 -21.73 28.28
CA THR A 502 -2.83 -22.26 28.44
C THR A 502 -3.15 -23.35 27.40
N ARG A 503 -2.66 -23.21 26.16
CA ARG A 503 -2.87 -24.20 25.09
C ARG A 503 -2.13 -25.52 25.31
N LEU A 504 -1.05 -25.53 26.09
CA LEU A 504 -0.30 -26.74 26.42
C LEU A 504 -0.94 -27.54 27.58
N GLY A 505 -2.10 -27.12 28.09
CA GLY A 505 -2.78 -27.66 29.28
C GLY A 505 -2.00 -27.37 30.55
#